data_AF-A0A970ZH92-F1
#
_entry.id   AF-A0A970ZH92-F1
#
_cell.length_a   1.000
_cell.length_b   1.000
_cell.length_c   1.000
_cell.angle_alpha   90.00
_cell.angle_beta   90.00
_cell.angle_gamma   90.00
#
_symmetry.space_group_name_H-M   'P 1'
#
loop_
_entity.id
_entity.type
_entity.pdbx_description
1 polymer ?
#
loop_
_entity_poly.entity_id
_entity_poly.type
_entity_poly.pdbx_seq_one_letter_code
_entity_poly.pdbx_strand_id
1 'polypeptide(L)'
;MKNRVFYGIEPHINNYNAKDFSRGDYEGCMLFQTKKGTPVVVSRSKSMDIWQVQYGLSSVFFGTKAEALAFCKGKFFDADGQAV
;
A
#
# COMPACT_ATOMS: atom_id res chain seq x y z
N MET A 1 -10.54 14.98 -1.68
CA MET A 1 -9.22 14.32 -1.54
C MET A 1 -8.30 15.28 -0.79
N LYS A 2 -7.71 14.90 0.36
CA LYS A 2 -6.65 15.71 1.00
C LYS A 2 -5.31 15.09 0.61
N ASN A 3 -4.76 15.54 -0.51
CA ASN A 3 -3.43 15.11 -0.95
C ASN A 3 -2.41 15.84 -0.06
N ARG A 4 -1.74 15.11 0.85
CA ARG A 4 -0.53 15.62 1.52
C ARG A 4 0.61 15.55 0.50
N VAL A 5 0.79 16.65 -0.22
CA VAL A 5 1.94 16.85 -1.12
C VAL A 5 3.12 17.24 -0.23
N PHE A 6 4.20 16.46 -0.26
CA PHE A 6 5.41 16.74 0.51
C PHE A 6 6.41 17.52 -0.34
N TYR A 7 6.92 18.61 0.22
CA TYR A 7 8.03 19.41 -0.30
C TYR A 7 9.22 19.18 0.64
N GLY A 8 10.21 18.36 0.26
CA GLY A 8 11.55 18.47 0.86
C GLY A 8 12.29 17.23 1.37
N ILE A 9 11.76 16.01 1.36
CA ILE A 9 12.53 14.81 1.73
C ILE A 9 12.11 13.65 0.83
N GLU A 10 13.05 12.94 0.20
CA GLU A 10 12.75 11.72 -0.56
C GLU A 10 11.97 10.75 0.35
N PRO A 11 10.72 10.36 -0.01
CA PRO A 11 9.87 9.57 0.86
C PRO A 11 10.47 8.18 1.06
N HIS A 12 11.09 7.96 2.22
CA HIS A 12 11.47 6.62 2.67
C HIS A 12 10.29 5.96 3.37
N ILE A 13 9.95 4.74 2.95
CA ILE A 13 8.79 4.03 3.48
C ILE A 13 8.87 3.76 4.98
N ASN A 14 10.08 3.67 5.53
CA ASN A 14 10.36 3.33 6.93
C ASN A 14 9.73 4.30 7.94
N ASN A 15 9.35 5.50 7.50
CA ASN A 15 8.69 6.49 8.36
C ASN A 15 7.16 6.37 8.37
N TYR A 16 6.59 5.42 7.63
CA TYR A 16 5.14 5.24 7.54
C TYR A 16 4.71 3.90 8.11
N ASN A 17 3.59 3.91 8.83
CA ASN A 17 2.90 2.70 9.23
C ASN A 17 1.77 2.40 8.23
N ALA A 18 1.53 1.14 7.91
CA ALA A 18 0.37 0.75 7.09
C ALA A 18 -0.94 1.32 7.67
N LYS A 19 -1.04 1.43 9.00
CA LYS A 19 -2.19 2.01 9.69
C LYS A 19 -2.43 3.48 9.35
N ASP A 20 -1.40 4.25 9.02
CA ASP A 20 -1.53 5.66 8.64
C ASP A 20 -2.34 5.85 7.35
N PHE A 21 -2.47 4.79 6.55
CA PHE A 21 -3.24 4.75 5.32
C PHE A 21 -4.64 4.14 5.49
N SER A 22 -5.03 3.81 6.73
CA SER A 22 -6.40 3.34 7.01
C SER A 22 -7.39 4.47 6.80
N ARG A 23 -8.38 4.25 5.94
CA ARG A 23 -9.36 5.28 5.60
C ARG A 23 -10.72 4.69 5.25
N GLY A 24 -11.76 5.24 5.87
CA GLY A 24 -13.13 4.80 5.66
C GLY A 24 -13.29 3.34 6.09
N ASP A 25 -13.78 2.51 5.17
CA ASP A 25 -13.99 1.09 5.40
C ASP A 25 -12.72 0.23 5.23
N TYR A 26 -11.60 0.81 4.79
CA TYR A 26 -10.37 0.08 4.54
C TYR A 26 -9.33 0.29 5.65
N GLU A 27 -8.82 -0.80 6.20
CA GLU A 27 -7.73 -0.82 7.17
C GLU A 27 -6.42 -1.21 6.49
N GLY A 28 -5.41 -0.34 6.57
CA GLY A 28 -4.09 -0.60 6.00
C GLY A 28 -3.35 -1.66 6.80
N CYS A 29 -3.11 -2.82 6.18
CA CYS A 29 -2.47 -3.97 6.83
C CYS A 29 -0.97 -4.06 6.52
N MET A 30 -0.57 -3.74 5.28
CA MET A 30 0.81 -3.89 4.82
C MET A 30 1.21 -2.72 3.93
N LEU A 31 2.52 -2.43 3.92
CA LEU A 31 3.08 -1.31 3.20
C LEU A 31 4.32 -1.79 2.42
N PHE A 32 4.30 -1.53 1.11
CA PHE A 32 5.37 -1.82 0.16
C PHE A 32 5.70 -0.56 -0.63
N GLN A 33 6.79 -0.53 -1.39
CA GLN A 33 7.16 0.56 -2.30
C GLN A 33 7.29 0.08 -3.74
N THR A 34 7.09 1.00 -4.67
CA THR A 34 7.54 0.83 -6.05
C THR A 34 9.06 1.00 -6.14
N LYS A 35 9.65 0.65 -7.29
CA LYS A 35 11.08 0.91 -7.58
C LYS A 35 11.50 2.38 -7.41
N LYS A 36 10.53 3.32 -7.46
CA LYS A 36 10.76 4.76 -7.30
C LYS A 36 10.48 5.26 -5.87
N GLY A 37 10.30 4.36 -4.89
CA GLY A 37 9.98 4.71 -3.50
C GLY A 37 8.54 5.19 -3.28
N THR A 38 7.65 5.02 -4.25
CA THR A 38 6.23 5.39 -4.07
C THR A 38 5.53 4.38 -3.17
N PRO A 39 4.80 4.80 -2.13
CA PRO A 39 4.12 3.87 -1.23
C PRO A 39 2.99 3.11 -1.93
N VAL A 40 2.89 1.84 -1.57
CA VAL A 40 1.92 0.86 -2.00
C VAL A 40 1.31 0.26 -0.74
N VAL A 41 0.02 0.46 -0.57
CA VAL A 41 -0.70 0.03 0.64
C VAL A 41 -1.56 -1.17 0.28
N VAL A 42 -1.48 -2.22 1.09
CA VAL A 42 -2.45 -3.31 1.06
C VAL A 42 -3.40 -3.12 2.24
N SER A 43 -4.67 -2.90 1.92
CA SER A 43 -5.74 -2.67 2.88
C SER A 43 -6.80 -3.74 2.81
N ARG A 44 -7.47 -4.01 3.93
CA ARG A 44 -8.63 -4.90 4.02
C ARG A 44 -9.90 -4.09 4.30
N SER A 45 -10.97 -4.36 3.55
CA SER A 45 -12.30 -3.82 3.83
C SER A 45 -12.87 -4.48 5.09
N LYS A 46 -13.40 -3.66 6.00
CA LYS A 46 -14.04 -4.13 7.23
C LYS A 46 -15.43 -4.70 6.99
N SER A 47 -16.14 -4.21 5.96
CA SER A 47 -17.52 -4.59 5.70
C SER A 47 -17.68 -5.72 4.66
N MET A 48 -16.85 -5.75 3.62
CA MET A 48 -17.02 -6.66 2.47
C MET A 48 -15.98 -7.78 2.42
N ASP A 49 -15.02 -7.79 3.35
CA ASP A 49 -13.86 -8.71 3.38
C ASP A 49 -13.05 -8.74 2.06
N ILE A 50 -13.06 -7.63 1.33
CA ILE A 50 -12.31 -7.43 0.09
C ILE A 50 -10.93 -6.84 0.41
N TRP A 51 -9.92 -7.24 -0.35
CA TRP A 51 -8.57 -6.72 -0.26
C TRP A 51 -8.32 -5.66 -1.32
N GLN A 52 -7.69 -4.56 -0.96
CA GLN A 52 -7.35 -3.46 -1.86
C GLN A 52 -5.84 -3.25 -1.86
N VAL A 53 -5.24 -3.20 -3.04
CA VAL A 53 -3.85 -2.76 -3.24
C VAL A 53 -3.91 -1.38 -3.89
N GLN A 54 -3.45 -0.35 -3.17
CA GLN A 54 -3.42 1.02 -3.65
C GLN A 54 -1.98 1.46 -3.88
N TYR A 55 -1.66 1.95 -5.07
CA TYR A 55 -0.35 2.51 -5.42
C TYR A 55 -0.52 3.77 -6.25
N GLY A 56 -0.04 4.91 -5.75
CA GLY A 56 -0.27 6.21 -6.37
C GLY A 56 -1.77 6.52 -6.51
N LEU A 57 -2.23 6.73 -7.75
CA LEU A 57 -3.65 6.98 -8.07
C LEU A 57 -4.41 5.69 -8.45
N SER A 58 -3.72 4.56 -8.57
CA SER A 58 -4.30 3.28 -8.96
C SER A 58 -4.76 2.49 -7.73
N SER A 59 -5.85 1.75 -7.89
CA SER A 59 -6.36 0.81 -6.88
C SER A 59 -6.81 -0.46 -7.57
N VAL A 60 -6.41 -1.60 -7.01
CA VAL A 60 -6.78 -2.93 -7.49
C VAL A 60 -7.43 -3.68 -6.34
N PHE A 61 -8.52 -4.38 -6.61
CA PHE A 61 -9.31 -5.10 -5.61
C PHE A 61 -9.20 -6.61 -5.84
N PHE A 62 -9.17 -7.37 -4.74
CA PHE A 62 -9.00 -8.81 -4.72
C PHE A 62 -9.98 -9.43 -3.71
N GLY A 63 -10.44 -10.64 -3.98
CA GLY A 63 -11.31 -11.37 -3.06
C GLY A 63 -10.55 -11.90 -1.84
N THR A 64 -9.26 -12.17 -1.98
CA THR A 64 -8.46 -12.77 -0.91
C THR A 64 -7.14 -12.03 -0.66
N LYS A 65 -6.63 -12.16 0.57
CA LYS A 65 -5.30 -11.67 0.94
C LYS A 65 -4.20 -12.29 0.07
N ALA A 66 -4.33 -13.57 -0.23
CA ALA A 66 -3.33 -14.31 -1.00
C ALA A 66 -3.19 -13.77 -2.42
N GLU A 67 -4.31 -13.45 -3.09
CA GLU A 67 -4.30 -12.85 -4.42
C GLU A 67 -3.70 -11.43 -4.40
N ALA A 68 -4.06 -10.63 -3.40
CA ALA A 68 -3.48 -9.29 -3.24
C ALA A 68 -1.95 -9.34 -3.06
N LEU A 69 -1.46 -10.27 -2.24
CA LEU A 69 -0.03 -10.48 -2.04
C LEU A 69 0.66 -11.08 -3.26
N ALA A 70 0.03 -12.00 -3.96
CA ALA A 70 0.55 -12.55 -5.21
C ALA A 70 0.68 -11.46 -6.29
N PHE A 71 -0.24 -10.49 -6.31
CA PHE A 71 -0.13 -9.33 -7.18
C PHE A 71 1.04 -8.42 -6.79
N CYS A 72 1.30 -8.26 -5.48
CA CYS A 72 2.43 -7.47 -4.99
C CYS A 72 3.78 -8.14 -5.27
N LYS A 73 3.80 -9.48 -5.23
CA LYS A 73 4.99 -10.30 -5.43
C LYS A 73 5.64 -10.03 -6.80
N GLY A 74 6.93 -9.71 -6.79
CA GLY A 74 7.71 -9.41 -8.00
C GLY A 74 7.42 -8.07 -8.69
N LYS A 75 6.47 -7.26 -8.20
CA LYS A 75 6.18 -5.91 -8.71
C LYS A 75 6.61 -4.80 -7.76
N PHE A 76 6.50 -5.06 -6.46
CA PHE A 76 6.81 -4.11 -5.40
C PHE A 76 7.94 -4.62 -4.52
N PHE A 77 8.44 -3.73 -3.69
CA PHE A 77 9.56 -3.96 -2.80
C PHE A 77 9.13 -3.70 -1.37
N ASP A 78 9.72 -4.41 -0.43
CA ASP A 78 9.57 -4.15 1.00
C ASP A 78 10.24 -2.84 1.40
N ALA A 79 10.05 -2.49 2.66
CA ALA A 79 10.59 -1.27 3.26
C ALA A 79 12.10 -1.13 3.13
N ASP A 80 12.83 -2.25 3.17
CA ASP A 80 14.27 -2.34 2.97
C ASP A 80 14.71 -2.40 1.49
N GLY A 81 13.77 -2.25 0.55
CA GLY A 81 14.04 -2.30 -0.89
C GLY A 81 14.23 -3.71 -1.46
N GLN A 82 13.92 -4.75 -0.67
CA GLN A 82 13.95 -6.14 -1.12
C GLN A 82 12.68 -6.47 -1.92
N ALA A 83 12.79 -7.30 -2.95
CA ALA A 83 11.61 -7.73 -3.70
C ALA A 83 10.71 -8.62 -2.84
N VAL A 84 9.41 -8.34 -2.85
CA VAL A 84 8.35 -9.13 -2.19
C VAL A 84 8.08 -10.42 -2.95
#